data_AF-A0A3B0X6M7-F1
#
_entry.id   AF-A0A3B0X6M7-F1
#
_cell.length_a   1.000
_cell.length_b   1.000
_cell.length_c   1.000
_cell.angle_alpha   90.00
_cell.angle_beta   90.00
_cell.angle_gamma   90.00
#
_symmetry.space_group_name_H-M   'P 1'
#
loop_
_entity.id
_entity.type
_entity.pdbx_description
1 polymer ?
#
loop_
_entity_poly.entity_id
_entity_poly.type
_entity_poly.pdbx_seq_one_letter_code
_entity_poly.pdbx_strand_id
1 'polypeptide(L)'
;MSLSEPVKEFEGELDLPENQQMIRFLKQHQPSAYADIVQLLVASTEGLGDIKFYCPDTDNHAYYLAHTHDGVIFAAAIGMSALMYRLPKQSMAQALEKGGEVLPDFGESWVSFNPFWPEREDEQEKTDHSSAMKQWCKQAYHYAKS
;
A
#
# COMPACT_ATOMS: atom_id res chain seq x y z
N MET A 1 29.85 -9.61 3.07
CA MET A 1 28.55 -9.03 2.68
C MET A 1 27.51 -10.08 2.99
N SER A 2 26.78 -9.93 4.09
CA SER A 2 25.70 -10.86 4.43
C SER A 2 24.57 -10.55 3.47
N LEU A 3 24.28 -11.47 2.56
CA LEU A 3 23.02 -11.44 1.83
C LEU A 3 21.96 -11.63 2.91
N SER A 4 21.16 -10.60 3.17
CA SER A 4 20.00 -10.69 4.05
C SER A 4 19.21 -11.93 3.63
N GLU A 5 18.86 -12.78 4.59
CA GLU A 5 18.07 -13.97 4.30
C GLU A 5 16.82 -13.56 3.51
N PRO A 6 16.46 -14.28 2.43
CA PRO A 6 15.27 -13.94 1.67
C PRO A 6 14.09 -13.86 2.62
N VAL A 7 13.28 -12.80 2.47
CA VAL A 7 12.11 -12.49 3.29
C VAL A 7 11.42 -13.79 3.73
N LYS A 8 11.37 -14.00 5.05
CA LYS A 8 10.62 -15.08 5.68
C LYS A 8 9.29 -15.20 4.95
N GLU A 9 9.05 -16.39 4.43
CA GLU A 9 7.98 -16.67 3.49
C GLU A 9 6.66 -16.05 3.99
N PHE A 10 5.85 -15.53 3.05
CA PHE A 10 4.47 -15.18 3.32
C PHE A 10 3.70 -16.46 3.68
N GLU A 11 3.98 -17.06 4.84
CA GLU A 11 3.36 -18.28 5.34
C GLU A 11 2.28 -17.91 6.36
N GLY A 12 1.17 -18.64 6.31
CA GLY A 12 0.04 -18.43 7.21
C GLY A 12 -0.98 -17.43 6.68
N GLU A 13 -1.27 -16.38 7.45
CA GLU A 13 -2.46 -15.52 7.27
C GLU A 13 -2.49 -14.75 5.94
N LEU A 14 -1.34 -14.49 5.30
CA LEU A 14 -1.28 -13.69 4.06
C LEU A 14 -1.25 -14.53 2.77
N ASP A 15 -1.11 -15.86 2.84
CA ASP A 15 -1.04 -16.74 1.66
C ASP A 15 -2.43 -17.00 1.08
N LEU A 16 -3.05 -15.94 0.57
CA LEU A 16 -4.38 -15.95 -0.02
C LEU A 16 -4.30 -15.76 -1.53
N PRO A 17 -5.21 -16.35 -2.33
CA PRO A 17 -5.29 -16.14 -3.77
C PRO A 17 -5.29 -14.65 -4.17
N GLU A 18 -5.99 -13.84 -3.38
CA GLU A 18 -6.12 -12.39 -3.49
C GLU A 18 -4.78 -11.65 -3.43
N ASN A 19 -3.83 -12.17 -2.66
CA ASN A 19 -2.55 -11.55 -2.37
C ASN A 19 -1.44 -12.01 -3.32
N GLN A 20 -1.65 -13.09 -4.08
CA GLN A 20 -0.61 -13.78 -4.85
C GLN A 20 0.17 -12.84 -5.78
N GLN A 21 -0.49 -11.89 -6.43
CA GLN A 21 0.17 -10.96 -7.35
C GLN A 21 1.11 -10.00 -6.60
N MET A 22 0.63 -9.43 -5.47
CA MET A 22 1.46 -8.60 -4.58
C MET A 22 2.62 -9.41 -4.00
N ILE A 23 2.35 -10.62 -3.50
CA ILE A 23 3.38 -11.52 -2.94
C ILE A 23 4.47 -11.84 -3.97
N ARG A 24 4.10 -12.18 -5.21
CA ARG A 24 5.07 -12.43 -6.29
C ARG A 24 5.94 -11.23 -6.57
N PHE A 25 5.34 -10.04 -6.67
CA PHE A 25 6.08 -8.80 -6.85
C PHE A 25 7.08 -8.57 -5.71
N LEU A 26 6.63 -8.70 -4.46
CA LEU A 26 7.47 -8.45 -3.28
C LEU A 26 8.60 -9.48 -3.14
N LYS A 27 8.36 -10.74 -3.49
CA LYS A 27 9.40 -11.78 -3.54
C LYS A 27 10.45 -11.49 -4.61
N GLN A 28 10.03 -10.97 -5.77
CA GLN A 28 10.92 -10.69 -6.90
C GLN A 28 11.75 -9.43 -6.70
N HIS A 29 11.16 -8.35 -6.16
CA HIS A 29 11.79 -7.03 -6.09
C HIS A 29 12.34 -6.67 -4.71
N GLN A 30 11.82 -7.27 -3.63
CA GLN A 30 12.19 -7.00 -2.24
C GLN A 30 12.40 -5.50 -1.93
N PRO A 31 11.41 -4.65 -2.25
CA PRO A 31 11.62 -3.22 -2.11
C PRO A 31 11.65 -2.80 -0.63
N SER A 32 12.41 -1.75 -0.33
CA SER A 32 12.35 -1.09 0.98
C SER A 32 11.10 -0.20 1.08
N ALA A 33 10.82 0.38 2.25
CA ALA A 33 9.85 1.45 2.46
C ALA A 33 10.40 2.45 3.47
N TYR A 34 10.44 3.73 3.08
CA TYR A 34 10.90 4.81 3.95
C TYR A 34 9.91 5.10 5.08
N ALA A 35 10.42 5.53 6.24
CA ALA A 35 9.59 5.79 7.42
C ALA A 35 8.44 6.78 7.14
N ASP A 36 8.69 7.81 6.31
CA ASP A 36 7.67 8.81 5.97
C ASP A 36 6.50 8.21 5.19
N ILE A 37 6.77 7.32 4.21
CA ILE A 37 5.72 6.66 3.44
C ILE A 37 4.95 5.65 4.30
N VAL A 38 5.63 4.99 5.25
CA VAL A 38 5.00 4.11 6.24
C VAL A 38 4.07 4.90 7.16
N GLN A 39 4.51 6.05 7.66
CA GLN A 39 3.67 6.92 8.49
C GLN A 39 2.44 7.40 7.74
N LEU A 40 2.57 7.75 6.46
CA LEU A 40 1.44 8.13 5.61
C LEU A 40 0.45 6.98 5.40
N LEU A 41 0.95 5.75 5.21
CA LEU A 41 0.10 4.57 5.14
C LEU A 41 -0.68 4.36 6.43
N VAL A 42 0.00 4.39 7.59
CA VAL A 42 -0.64 4.24 8.90
C VAL A 42 -1.68 5.33 9.12
N ALA A 43 -1.34 6.60 8.84
CA ALA A 43 -2.27 7.72 8.94
C ALA A 43 -3.50 7.54 8.02
N SER A 44 -3.31 6.96 6.82
CA SER A 44 -4.40 6.71 5.87
C SER A 44 -5.40 5.66 6.38
N THR A 45 -4.97 4.79 7.29
CA THR A 45 -5.83 3.77 7.92
C THR A 45 -6.59 4.26 9.15
N GLU A 46 -6.37 5.49 9.61
CA GLU A 46 -7.05 6.03 10.79
C GLU A 46 -8.57 5.96 10.67
N GLY A 47 -9.23 5.45 11.72
CA GLY A 47 -10.70 5.32 11.77
C GLY A 47 -11.26 4.07 11.08
N LEU A 48 -10.41 3.21 10.53
CA LEU A 48 -10.78 1.87 10.08
C LEU A 48 -10.60 0.85 11.22
N GLY A 49 -11.49 -0.13 11.30
CA GLY A 49 -11.44 -1.19 12.32
C GLY A 49 -10.70 -2.44 11.84
N ASP A 50 -10.09 -3.18 12.76
CA ASP A 50 -9.54 -4.53 12.51
C ASP A 50 -8.53 -4.61 11.35
N ILE A 51 -7.56 -3.70 11.35
CA ILE A 51 -6.42 -3.70 10.42
C ILE A 51 -5.20 -4.27 11.13
N LYS A 52 -4.46 -5.12 10.41
CA LYS A 52 -3.13 -5.58 10.79
C LYS A 52 -2.10 -5.05 9.80
N PHE A 53 -0.86 -4.93 10.26
CA PHE A 53 0.26 -4.50 9.45
C PHE A 53 1.32 -5.59 9.37
N TYR A 54 1.95 -5.70 8.21
CA TYR A 54 3.03 -6.65 7.96
C TYR A 54 4.26 -5.92 7.40
N CYS A 55 5.41 -6.16 8.03
CA CYS A 55 6.73 -5.74 7.56
C CYS A 55 7.67 -6.92 7.83
N PRO A 56 8.32 -7.49 6.81
CA PRO A 56 9.15 -8.68 7.01
C PRO A 56 10.46 -8.38 7.74
N ASP A 57 10.92 -7.13 7.67
CA ASP A 57 12.16 -6.68 8.32
C ASP A 57 12.10 -5.17 8.58
N THR A 58 11.83 -4.81 9.83
CA THR A 58 11.76 -3.41 10.26
C THR A 58 13.13 -2.75 10.34
N ASP A 59 14.20 -3.51 10.56
CA ASP A 59 15.55 -2.99 10.74
C ASP A 59 16.19 -2.62 9.39
N ASN A 60 15.81 -3.34 8.33
CA ASN A 60 16.21 -3.04 6.95
C ASN A 60 15.19 -2.21 6.17
N HIS A 61 14.19 -1.64 6.86
CA HIS A 61 13.14 -0.84 6.26
C HIS A 61 12.49 -1.56 5.06
N ALA A 62 12.13 -2.83 5.20
CA ALA A 62 11.41 -3.53 4.13
C ALA A 62 10.02 -2.92 3.92
N TYR A 63 9.39 -3.25 2.79
CA TYR A 63 8.02 -2.84 2.47
C TYR A 63 7.05 -3.02 3.63
N TYR A 64 6.01 -2.18 3.67
CA TYR A 64 5.03 -2.17 4.74
C TYR A 64 3.63 -2.36 4.16
N LEU A 65 2.90 -3.37 4.63
CA LEU A 65 1.60 -3.76 4.10
C LEU A 65 0.51 -3.55 5.15
N ALA A 66 -0.65 -3.09 4.73
CA ALA A 66 -1.87 -3.12 5.53
C ALA A 66 -2.82 -4.19 4.98
N HIS A 67 -3.35 -5.02 5.88
CA HIS A 67 -4.26 -6.10 5.54
C HIS A 67 -5.42 -6.20 6.52
N THR A 68 -6.52 -6.79 6.06
CA THR A 68 -7.68 -7.07 6.91
C THR A 68 -7.32 -8.13 7.96
N HIS A 69 -8.16 -8.28 8.98
CA HIS A 69 -8.04 -9.37 9.94
C HIS A 69 -7.94 -10.75 9.28
N ASP A 70 -8.68 -10.96 8.20
CA ASP A 70 -8.71 -12.20 7.42
C ASP A 70 -7.50 -12.38 6.50
N GLY A 71 -6.58 -11.42 6.47
CA GLY A 71 -5.31 -11.54 5.75
C GLY A 71 -5.28 -10.92 4.36
N VAL A 72 -6.36 -10.30 3.88
CA VAL A 72 -6.39 -9.70 2.53
C VAL A 72 -5.66 -8.36 2.53
N ILE A 73 -4.58 -8.26 1.76
CA ILE A 73 -3.78 -7.05 1.63
C ILE A 73 -4.54 -6.04 0.76
N PHE A 74 -4.67 -4.82 1.27
CA PHE A 74 -5.43 -3.75 0.61
C PHE A 74 -4.64 -2.45 0.43
N ALA A 75 -3.54 -2.28 1.16
CA ALA A 75 -2.65 -1.14 0.96
C ALA A 75 -1.18 -1.52 1.20
N ALA A 76 -0.27 -0.81 0.55
CA ALA A 76 1.16 -1.02 0.66
C ALA A 76 1.94 0.29 0.57
N ALA A 77 3.01 0.41 1.35
CA ALA A 77 4.01 1.45 1.25
C ALA A 77 5.29 0.80 0.74
N ILE A 78 5.80 1.31 -0.38
CA ILE A 78 6.92 0.72 -1.11
C ILE A 78 7.85 1.85 -1.62
N GLY A 79 9.15 1.59 -1.57
CA GLY A 79 10.21 2.50 -1.97
C GLY A 79 10.25 3.79 -1.14
N MET A 80 10.62 4.88 -1.81
CA MET A 80 10.68 6.21 -1.20
C MET A 80 9.35 6.95 -1.23
N SER A 81 8.44 6.55 -2.13
CA SER A 81 7.29 7.40 -2.46
C SER A 81 6.06 6.66 -2.98
N ALA A 82 6.04 5.33 -3.06
CA ALA A 82 4.86 4.64 -3.58
C ALA A 82 3.91 4.26 -2.44
N LEU A 83 2.73 4.88 -2.44
CA LEU A 83 1.60 4.51 -1.58
C LEU A 83 0.53 3.86 -2.44
N MET A 84 0.30 2.57 -2.24
CA MET A 84 -0.51 1.75 -3.12
C MET A 84 -1.78 1.30 -2.43
N TYR A 85 -2.88 1.28 -3.20
CA TYR A 85 -4.19 0.83 -2.74
C TYR A 85 -4.80 -0.15 -3.72
N ARG A 86 -5.43 -1.21 -3.19
CA ARG A 86 -6.20 -2.16 -3.96
C ARG A 86 -7.63 -1.67 -4.12
N LEU A 87 -7.97 -1.10 -5.27
CA LEU A 87 -9.24 -0.44 -5.52
C LEU A 87 -10.14 -1.27 -6.45
N PRO A 88 -11.47 -1.22 -6.25
CA PRO A 88 -12.41 -1.79 -7.21
C PRO A 88 -12.38 -0.99 -8.51
N LYS A 89 -12.66 -1.64 -9.65
CA LYS A 89 -12.60 -1.03 -11.00
C LYS A 89 -13.35 0.31 -11.12
N GLN A 90 -14.47 0.46 -10.39
CA GLN A 90 -15.27 1.70 -10.39
C GLN A 90 -14.51 2.89 -9.76
N SER A 91 -13.75 2.65 -8.71
CA SER A 91 -12.95 3.67 -8.02
C SER A 91 -11.64 3.97 -8.75
N MET A 92 -11.10 3.02 -9.50
CA MET A 92 -9.83 3.19 -10.21
C MET A 92 -9.85 4.36 -11.18
N ALA A 93 -10.93 4.55 -11.95
CA ALA A 93 -11.01 5.67 -12.90
C ALA A 93 -10.81 7.03 -12.20
N GLN A 94 -11.46 7.24 -11.07
CA GLN A 94 -11.33 8.47 -10.28
C GLN A 94 -9.94 8.58 -9.63
N ALA A 95 -9.39 7.46 -9.16
CA ALA A 95 -8.04 7.42 -8.59
C ALA A 95 -6.99 7.84 -9.62
N LEU A 96 -7.10 7.37 -10.87
CA LEU A 96 -6.19 7.72 -11.97
C LEU A 96 -6.31 9.20 -12.37
N GLU A 97 -7.52 9.74 -12.45
CA GLU A 97 -7.74 11.17 -12.71
C GLU A 97 -7.13 12.07 -11.63
N LYS A 98 -6.99 11.57 -10.39
CA LYS A 98 -6.38 12.26 -9.26
C LYS A 98 -4.87 12.05 -9.14
N GLY A 99 -4.22 11.52 -10.19
CA GLY A 99 -2.78 11.32 -10.25
C GLY A 99 -2.30 9.96 -9.74
N GLY A 100 -3.22 9.01 -9.55
CA GLY A 100 -2.85 7.62 -9.36
C GLY A 100 -2.34 6.99 -10.65
N GLU A 101 -1.50 5.98 -10.52
CA GLU A 101 -0.92 5.24 -11.65
C GLU A 101 -1.18 3.75 -11.47
N VAL A 102 -1.53 3.05 -12.55
CA VAL A 102 -1.52 1.58 -12.55
C VAL A 102 -0.08 1.14 -12.78
N LEU A 103 0.43 0.28 -11.91
CA LEU A 103 1.73 -0.35 -12.11
C LEU A 103 1.51 -1.69 -12.83
N PRO A 104 2.02 -1.88 -14.06
CA PRO A 104 1.77 -3.08 -14.86
C PRO A 104 2.23 -4.38 -14.19
N ASP A 105 3.25 -4.29 -13.34
CA ASP A 105 3.82 -5.41 -12.59
C ASP A 105 2.97 -5.81 -11.37
N PHE A 106 1.99 -4.97 -11.02
CA PHE A 106 1.00 -5.25 -9.97
C PHE A 106 -0.34 -5.59 -10.61
N GLY A 107 -1.14 -6.38 -9.91
CA GLY A 107 -2.45 -6.80 -10.36
C GLY A 107 -3.36 -5.69 -10.87
N GLU A 108 -4.32 -6.04 -11.73
CA GLU A 108 -5.30 -5.10 -12.36
C GLU A 108 -6.09 -4.21 -11.40
N SER A 109 -6.00 -4.41 -10.10
CA SER A 109 -6.75 -3.67 -9.07
C SER A 109 -5.86 -2.77 -8.21
N TRP A 110 -4.58 -2.62 -8.51
CA TRP A 110 -3.68 -1.79 -7.73
C TRP A 110 -3.44 -0.42 -8.37
N VAL A 111 -3.58 0.62 -7.56
CA VAL A 111 -3.25 2.00 -7.94
C VAL A 111 -2.17 2.51 -7.00
N SER A 112 -1.09 3.03 -7.56
CA SER A 112 0.01 3.67 -6.84
C SER A 112 -0.14 5.17 -6.87
N PHE A 113 0.13 5.83 -5.76
CA PHE A 113 0.20 7.28 -5.63
C PHE A 113 1.58 7.67 -5.15
N ASN A 114 2.08 8.79 -5.65
CA ASN A 114 3.21 9.49 -5.03
C ASN A 114 2.67 10.61 -4.13
N PRO A 115 2.65 10.44 -2.80
CA PRO A 115 2.04 11.44 -1.92
C PRO A 115 2.90 12.71 -1.76
N PHE A 116 4.12 12.68 -2.27
CA PHE A 116 5.04 13.82 -2.25
C PHE A 116 5.04 14.59 -3.59
N TRP A 117 4.28 14.14 -4.60
CA TRP A 117 4.27 14.76 -5.92
C TRP A 117 2.85 15.06 -6.45
N PRO A 118 2.62 16.24 -7.08
CA PRO A 118 3.54 17.38 -7.13
C PRO A 118 3.83 17.93 -5.73
N GLU A 119 4.99 18.56 -5.55
CA GLU A 119 5.25 19.35 -4.34
C GLU A 119 4.15 20.41 -4.24
N ARG A 120 3.34 20.32 -3.19
CA ARG A 120 2.25 21.25 -2.95
C ARG A 120 2.72 22.30 -1.97
N GLU A 121 2.71 23.55 -2.40
CA GLU A 121 3.23 24.66 -1.59
C GLU A 121 2.23 25.10 -0.53
N ASP A 122 0.93 24.93 -0.78
CA ASP A 122 -0.13 25.37 0.12
C ASP A 122 -0.58 24.27 1.11
N GLU A 123 -1.00 24.71 2.31
CA GLU A 123 -1.43 23.80 3.40
C GLU A 123 -2.80 23.15 3.14
N GLN A 124 -3.65 23.79 2.33
CA GLN A 124 -5.00 23.30 2.04
C GLN A 124 -4.94 22.09 1.12
N GLU A 125 -4.16 22.16 0.05
CA GLU A 125 -3.91 21.11 -0.91
C GLU A 125 -3.19 19.91 -0.28
N LYS A 126 -2.31 20.14 0.71
CA LYS A 126 -1.72 19.06 1.53
C LYS A 126 -2.79 18.33 2.34
N THR A 127 -3.69 19.09 2.96
CA THR A 127 -4.80 18.55 3.75
C THR A 127 -5.78 17.77 2.87
N ASP A 128 -6.12 18.31 1.71
CA ASP A 128 -7.00 17.67 0.73
C ASP A 128 -6.36 16.39 0.18
N HIS A 129 -5.05 16.39 -0.07
CA HIS A 129 -4.32 15.20 -0.51
C HIS A 129 -4.33 14.10 0.55
N SER A 130 -4.04 14.45 1.81
CA SER A 130 -4.13 13.51 2.94
C SER A 130 -5.54 12.94 3.09
N SER A 131 -6.56 13.79 2.93
CA SER A 131 -7.97 13.38 2.95
C SER A 131 -8.31 12.43 1.80
N ALA A 132 -7.79 12.66 0.60
CA ALA A 132 -7.95 11.76 -0.54
C ALA A 132 -7.29 10.40 -0.28
N MET A 133 -6.09 10.36 0.30
CA MET A 133 -5.41 9.10 0.65
C MET A 133 -6.22 8.29 1.68
N LYS A 134 -6.76 8.94 2.70
CA LYS A 134 -7.69 8.31 3.67
C LYS A 134 -8.93 7.74 2.97
N GLN A 135 -9.50 8.46 2.00
CA GLN A 135 -10.66 7.99 1.23
C GLN A 135 -10.32 6.76 0.38
N TRP A 136 -9.18 6.76 -0.34
CA TRP A 136 -8.75 5.61 -1.13
C TRP A 136 -8.43 4.40 -0.25
N CYS A 137 -7.76 4.61 0.87
CA CYS A 137 -7.48 3.57 1.85
C CYS A 137 -8.77 2.94 2.38
N LYS A 138 -9.77 3.75 2.72
CA LYS A 138 -11.08 3.29 3.16
C LYS A 138 -11.79 2.45 2.08
N GLN A 139 -11.77 2.90 0.83
CA GLN A 139 -12.37 2.14 -0.28
C GLN A 139 -11.65 0.81 -0.50
N ALA A 140 -10.32 0.80 -0.44
CA ALA A 140 -9.53 -0.41 -0.55
C ALA A 140 -9.82 -1.41 0.58
N TYR A 141 -9.91 -0.92 1.81
CA TYR A 141 -10.29 -1.74 2.97
C TYR A 141 -11.67 -2.37 2.79
N HIS A 142 -12.68 -1.60 2.38
CA HIS A 142 -14.02 -2.16 2.16
C HIS A 142 -14.05 -3.16 1.02
N TYR A 143 -13.29 -2.92 -0.06
CA TYR A 143 -13.18 -3.86 -1.17
C TYR A 143 -12.47 -5.16 -0.77
N ALA A 144 -11.49 -5.10 0.13
CA ALA A 144 -10.82 -6.29 0.65
C ALA A 144 -11.67 -7.12 1.62
N LYS A 145 -12.80 -6.57 2.12
CA LYS A 145 -13.74 -7.27 3.00
C LYS A 145 -15.00 -7.78 2.28
N SER A 146 -15.19 -7.44 1.01
CA SER A 146 -16.35 -7.85 0.19
C SER A 146 -16.10 -9.17 -0.50
#